data_AF-A0A4Y7Q5G5-F1
#
_entry.id   AF-A0A4Y7Q5G5-F1
#
_cell.length_a   1.000
_cell.length_b   1.000
_cell.length_c   1.000
_cell.angle_alpha   90.00
_cell.angle_beta   90.00
_cell.angle_gamma   90.00
#
_symmetry.space_group_name_H-M   'P 1'
#
loop_
_entity.id
_entity.type
_entity.pdbx_description
1 polymer ?
#
loop_
_entity_poly.entity_id
_entity_poly.type
_entity_poly.pdbx_seq_one_letter_code
_entity_poly.pdbx_strand_id
1 'polypeptide(L)'
;MGQVYDHIPQSLIDWIQRQHVFWVATAPLAQTGHVNVSPKGLEGTFHIDGPNRVWYEDMTGSGCETIAHIRENGRITFHFVSLDTIPKIVRLYGKGLTYEFGTPEYERFIPISTRRAGSRAVIVSDIHRVSTSCGWGVPIYKFQTHRTKLVKFSYTIEDRDLAFQAQSQDGEGKAENGLKAYWAKTNQFSIDNLPGLSSCLDTKVPLANGGPVTPVPEVQSTKPMKRFAPLKIEIADLMRVFFGFVLGILVSFLLRGIEALPHNILEWILKQEMFWVATAPLAAHGHVNVSPKGVRNCFHIVDANKVWYEDLTGSGNETISHLRENGRITVMFNAFDGPPRITRLFGKGIVHEFGTPEYDALIPECSRQPGSRAAIVVEIHKVSTSCGYTVPYYDFRSHRTMLLENMKRREEADAAVAENGTGDLESEKMAEKGLKAYWINKNSTSLDGLPGLCVAPYTDKVPRSELDIQLSRQGGGVAEQPVTTAVVEHVKSVYDDLKLIVAFGLGLIIAMASVNVTSRMGVV
;
A
#
# COMPACT_ATOMS: atom_id res chain seq x y z
N MET A 1 11.91 24.75 4.20
CA MET A 1 12.73 23.52 4.05
C MET A 1 12.32 22.53 5.13
N GLY A 2 12.46 21.22 4.86
CA GLY A 2 12.26 20.20 5.89
C GLY A 2 13.32 20.29 6.99
N GLN A 3 12.92 20.00 8.22
CA GLN A 3 13.78 19.99 9.40
C GLN A 3 13.76 18.60 10.05
N VAL A 4 14.84 18.24 10.72
CA VAL A 4 14.96 16.98 11.47
C VAL A 4 15.22 17.33 12.94
N TYR A 5 14.59 16.58 13.83
CA TYR A 5 14.73 16.71 15.28
C TYR A 5 14.92 15.32 15.90
N ASP A 6 15.50 15.28 17.08
CA ASP A 6 15.65 14.09 17.94
C ASP A 6 14.43 13.84 18.84
N HIS A 7 13.52 14.81 18.96
CA HIS A 7 12.27 14.73 19.72
C HIS A 7 11.13 15.48 19.02
N ILE A 8 9.90 15.32 19.50
CA ILE A 8 8.71 16.04 19.02
C ILE A 8 8.77 17.49 19.53
N PRO A 9 8.97 18.48 18.64
CA PRO A 9 8.98 19.88 19.07
C PRO A 9 7.60 20.29 19.58
N GLN A 10 7.57 21.09 20.66
CA GLN A 10 6.32 21.58 21.26
C GLN A 10 5.40 22.27 20.24
N SER A 11 5.98 22.97 19.27
CA SER A 11 5.25 23.67 18.20
C SER A 11 4.51 22.75 17.23
N LEU A 12 4.80 21.44 17.23
CA LEU A 12 4.12 20.45 16.40
C LEU A 12 2.99 19.71 17.13
N ILE A 13 2.97 19.70 18.46
CA ILE A 13 2.04 18.87 19.26
C ILE A 13 0.59 19.19 18.93
N ASP A 14 0.18 20.46 19.07
CA ASP A 14 -1.18 20.91 18.77
C ASP A 14 -1.59 20.62 17.33
N TRP A 15 -0.64 20.77 16.39
CA TRP A 15 -0.92 20.49 14.98
C TRP A 15 -1.12 18.99 14.72
N ILE A 16 -0.29 18.13 15.32
CA ILE A 16 -0.41 16.66 15.22
C ILE A 16 -1.76 16.21 15.81
N GLN A 17 -2.12 16.70 16.99
CA GLN A 17 -3.35 16.30 17.70
C GLN A 17 -4.64 16.72 16.97
N ARG A 18 -4.60 17.78 16.16
CA ARG A 18 -5.76 18.23 15.34
C ARG A 18 -5.97 17.40 14.08
N GLN A 19 -5.06 16.50 13.71
CA GLN A 19 -5.22 15.71 12.50
C GLN A 19 -6.30 14.64 12.71
N HIS A 20 -7.30 14.60 11.81
CA HIS A 20 -8.37 13.59 11.88
C HIS A 20 -7.96 12.21 11.34
N VAL A 21 -6.81 12.14 10.67
CA VAL A 21 -6.25 10.90 10.12
C VAL A 21 -4.73 10.99 10.09
N PHE A 22 -4.07 9.87 10.37
CA PHE A 22 -2.64 9.67 10.22
C PHE A 22 -2.37 8.33 9.56
N TRP A 23 -1.15 8.12 9.07
CA TRP A 23 -0.73 6.86 8.46
C TRP A 23 0.34 6.21 9.31
N VAL A 24 0.28 4.90 9.41
CA VAL A 24 1.28 4.08 10.07
C VAL A 24 1.97 3.23 9.01
N ALA A 25 3.29 3.31 8.95
CA ALA A 25 4.12 2.46 8.10
C ALA A 25 5.03 1.56 8.94
N THR A 26 5.12 0.29 8.56
CA THR A 26 5.98 -0.73 9.19
C THR A 26 6.51 -1.66 8.12
N ALA A 27 7.63 -2.35 8.36
CA ALA A 27 8.18 -3.30 7.39
C ALA A 27 8.84 -4.50 8.08
N PRO A 28 8.69 -5.71 7.52
CA PRO A 28 9.40 -6.87 8.02
C PRO A 28 10.89 -6.82 7.62
N LEU A 29 11.71 -7.62 8.29
CA LEU A 29 13.14 -7.77 8.00
C LEU A 29 13.39 -8.52 6.69
N ALA A 30 12.51 -9.44 6.31
CA ALA A 30 12.64 -10.23 5.10
C ALA A 30 12.70 -9.35 3.83
N GLN A 31 13.67 -9.63 2.96
CA GLN A 31 13.87 -8.91 1.68
C GLN A 31 12.69 -9.08 0.71
N THR A 32 11.92 -10.14 0.85
CA THR A 32 10.69 -10.40 0.08
C THR A 32 9.42 -9.99 0.83
N GLY A 33 9.53 -9.58 2.09
CA GLY A 33 8.38 -9.21 2.92
C GLY A 33 7.77 -7.87 2.50
N HIS A 34 6.50 -7.67 2.83
CA HIS A 34 5.69 -6.57 2.34
C HIS A 34 5.78 -5.34 3.23
N VAL A 35 6.14 -4.19 2.66
CA VAL A 35 6.11 -2.91 3.39
C VAL A 35 4.65 -2.53 3.63
N ASN A 36 4.25 -2.37 4.88
CA ASN A 36 2.89 -2.01 5.24
C ASN A 36 2.74 -0.49 5.36
N VAL A 37 1.63 0.02 4.87
CA VAL A 37 1.13 1.38 5.15
C VAL A 37 -0.37 1.32 5.35
N SER A 38 -0.88 2.01 6.37
CA SER A 38 -2.30 1.99 6.70
C SER A 38 -2.77 3.32 7.30
N PRO A 39 -3.90 3.88 6.85
CA PRO A 39 -4.52 5.04 7.50
C PRO A 39 -5.20 4.64 8.82
N LYS A 40 -5.18 5.56 9.78
CA LYS A 40 -5.82 5.49 11.10
C LYS A 40 -6.54 6.82 11.30
N GLY A 41 -7.88 6.79 11.39
CA GLY A 41 -8.68 8.02 11.42
C GLY A 41 -9.91 7.98 12.33
N LEU A 42 -9.85 7.14 13.37
CA LEU A 42 -10.83 7.22 14.46
C LEU A 42 -10.41 8.35 15.40
N GLU A 43 -11.35 9.20 15.78
CA GLU A 43 -11.08 10.36 16.62
C GLU A 43 -10.60 9.96 18.03
N GLY A 44 -9.58 10.67 18.51
CA GLY A 44 -9.06 10.50 19.88
C GLY A 44 -8.32 9.18 20.12
N THR A 45 -7.77 8.55 19.08
CA THR A 45 -6.99 7.32 19.23
C THR A 45 -5.47 7.53 19.23
N PHE A 46 -4.96 8.71 18.88
CA PHE A 46 -3.52 9.00 18.86
C PHE A 46 -3.15 9.94 20.00
N HIS A 47 -2.11 9.59 20.76
CA HIS A 47 -1.72 10.28 21.98
C HIS A 47 -0.21 10.54 21.98
N ILE A 48 0.16 11.72 22.47
CA ILE A 48 1.55 12.12 22.72
C ILE A 48 1.75 12.07 24.23
N ASP A 49 2.65 11.20 24.67
CA ASP A 49 2.91 10.86 26.08
C ASP A 49 4.29 11.40 26.54
N GLY A 50 4.78 12.43 25.86
CA GLY A 50 6.07 13.07 26.12
C GLY A 50 6.78 13.49 24.83
N PRO A 51 7.95 14.15 24.93
CA PRO A 51 8.71 14.62 23.78
C PRO A 51 9.24 13.49 22.88
N ASN A 52 9.40 12.28 23.43
CA ASN A 52 9.94 11.12 22.73
C ASN A 52 9.03 9.90 22.83
N ARG A 53 7.75 10.07 23.15
CA ARG A 53 6.85 8.93 23.32
C ARG A 53 5.47 9.24 22.80
N VAL A 54 4.93 8.31 22.02
CA VAL A 54 3.56 8.35 21.52
C VAL A 54 2.92 6.99 21.69
N TRP A 55 1.61 6.95 21.68
CA TRP A 55 0.88 5.70 21.54
C TRP A 55 -0.41 5.90 20.75
N TYR A 56 -0.93 4.83 20.19
CA TYR A 56 -2.27 4.85 19.62
C TYR A 56 -3.08 3.60 19.95
N GLU A 57 -4.39 3.79 20.08
CA GLU A 57 -5.38 2.72 20.22
C GLU A 57 -5.58 2.04 18.85
N ASP A 58 -5.08 0.80 18.71
CA ASP A 58 -5.30 0.01 17.51
C ASP A 58 -6.65 -0.71 17.60
N MET A 59 -7.58 -0.23 16.78
CA MET A 59 -8.91 -0.78 16.66
C MET A 59 -8.93 -2.02 15.77
N THR A 60 -9.99 -2.82 15.93
CA THR A 60 -10.25 -4.03 15.15
C THR A 60 -10.21 -3.79 13.65
N GLY A 61 -9.56 -4.73 12.94
CA GLY A 61 -9.46 -4.74 11.50
C GLY A 61 -8.99 -6.10 11.00
N SER A 62 -9.09 -6.33 9.69
CA SER A 62 -8.69 -7.61 9.08
C SER A 62 -7.17 -7.81 9.05
N GLY A 63 -6.36 -6.75 9.05
CA GLY A 63 -4.89 -6.84 9.04
C GLY A 63 -4.26 -6.74 10.43
N CYS A 64 -3.10 -7.35 10.60
CA CYS A 64 -2.26 -7.28 11.81
C CYS A 64 -0.78 -6.98 11.51
N GLU A 65 -0.48 -6.46 10.31
CA GLU A 65 0.89 -6.22 9.81
C GLU A 65 1.69 -5.30 10.73
N THR A 66 1.06 -4.23 11.25
CA THR A 66 1.73 -3.33 12.20
C THR A 66 2.16 -4.07 13.46
N ILE A 67 1.29 -4.90 14.03
CA ILE A 67 1.59 -5.69 15.24
C ILE A 67 2.71 -6.69 14.95
N ALA A 68 2.60 -7.43 13.84
CA ALA A 68 3.56 -8.45 13.47
C ALA A 68 4.97 -7.87 13.21
N HIS A 69 5.06 -6.77 12.46
CA HIS A 69 6.35 -6.12 12.18
C HIS A 69 6.97 -5.49 13.44
N ILE A 70 6.14 -4.93 14.33
CA ILE A 70 6.61 -4.39 15.61
C ILE A 70 7.18 -5.51 16.49
N ARG A 71 6.52 -6.66 16.56
CA ARG A 71 7.04 -7.82 17.31
C ARG A 71 8.35 -8.35 16.77
N GLU A 72 8.49 -8.35 15.45
CA GLU A 72 9.72 -8.82 14.81
C GLU A 72 10.89 -7.85 15.03
N ASN A 73 10.68 -6.54 14.83
CA ASN A 73 11.80 -5.60 14.73
C ASN A 73 11.52 -4.19 15.28
N GLY A 74 10.31 -3.92 15.75
CA GLY A 74 9.90 -2.66 16.37
C GLY A 74 9.82 -1.46 15.42
N ARG A 75 10.19 -1.55 14.13
CA ARG A 75 10.23 -0.37 13.26
C ARG A 75 8.83 0.13 12.94
N ILE A 76 8.56 1.38 13.30
CA ILE A 76 7.31 2.07 13.00
C ILE A 76 7.56 3.52 12.61
N THR A 77 6.72 4.02 11.69
CA THR A 77 6.68 5.43 11.32
C THR A 77 5.25 5.93 11.36
N PHE A 78 5.01 6.99 12.12
CA PHE A 78 3.77 7.74 12.11
C PHE A 78 3.90 8.89 11.13
N HIS A 79 2.91 9.08 10.29
CA HIS A 79 2.93 10.05 9.22
C HIS A 79 1.67 10.91 9.24
N PHE A 80 1.87 12.20 9.39
CA PHE A 80 0.82 13.21 9.44
C PHE A 80 0.95 14.11 8.22
N VAL A 81 -0.18 14.38 7.57
CA VAL A 81 -0.23 15.16 6.34
C VAL A 81 -1.34 16.20 6.48
N SER A 82 -1.00 17.47 6.29
CA SER A 82 -2.03 18.50 6.13
C SER A 82 -2.75 18.29 4.81
N LEU A 83 -4.04 18.02 4.94
CA LEU A 83 -5.02 18.09 3.88
C LEU A 83 -5.71 19.47 3.79
N ASP A 84 -5.39 20.42 4.67
CA ASP A 84 -6.00 21.76 4.68
C ASP A 84 -5.26 22.75 3.76
N THR A 85 -5.44 24.06 3.94
CA THR A 85 -4.78 25.08 3.10
C THR A 85 -3.30 25.28 3.40
N ILE A 86 -2.82 24.91 4.59
CA ILE A 86 -1.43 25.11 5.04
C ILE A 86 -0.65 23.80 4.84
N PRO A 87 0.19 23.70 3.81
CA PRO A 87 0.84 22.44 3.49
C PRO A 87 1.91 22.11 4.54
N LYS A 88 1.83 20.91 5.11
CA LYS A 88 2.79 20.39 6.09
C LYS A 88 2.74 18.88 6.12
N ILE A 89 3.91 18.27 6.28
CA ILE A 89 4.06 16.84 6.55
C ILE A 89 4.96 16.69 7.77
N VAL A 90 4.58 15.79 8.69
CA VAL A 90 5.40 15.38 9.84
C VAL A 90 5.52 13.87 9.84
N ARG A 91 6.74 13.36 10.04
CA ARG A 91 7.00 11.94 10.29
C ARG A 91 7.64 11.77 11.66
N LEU A 92 7.10 10.85 12.46
CA LEU A 92 7.68 10.41 13.72
C LEU A 92 8.22 9.01 13.49
N TYR A 93 9.54 8.85 13.59
CA TYR A 93 10.21 7.57 13.49
C TYR A 93 10.47 7.04 14.90
N GLY A 94 10.13 5.77 15.13
CA GLY A 94 10.25 5.19 16.45
C GLY A 94 10.45 3.69 16.47
N LYS A 95 10.65 3.19 17.69
CA LYS A 95 10.63 1.77 18.04
C LYS A 95 9.37 1.48 18.85
N GLY A 96 8.54 0.59 18.30
CA GLY A 96 7.23 0.25 18.82
C GLY A 96 7.22 -0.96 19.75
N LEU A 97 6.20 -1.01 20.60
CA LEU A 97 5.78 -2.16 21.40
C LEU A 97 4.26 -2.32 21.27
N THR A 98 3.77 -3.55 21.41
CA THR A 98 2.33 -3.86 21.35
C THR A 98 1.87 -4.43 22.68
N TYR A 99 0.85 -3.82 23.29
CA TYR A 99 0.13 -4.36 24.45
C TYR A 99 -1.28 -4.76 24.03
N GLU A 100 -1.64 -6.02 24.22
CA GLU A 100 -2.94 -6.56 23.76
C GLU A 100 -4.05 -6.31 24.78
N PHE A 101 -5.28 -6.20 24.28
CA PHE A 101 -6.46 -6.17 25.12
C PHE A 101 -6.48 -7.38 26.08
N GLY A 102 -6.69 -7.10 27.38
CA GLY A 102 -6.70 -8.10 28.44
C GLY A 102 -5.37 -8.29 29.17
N THR A 103 -4.30 -7.58 28.79
CA THR A 103 -3.06 -7.56 29.59
C THR A 103 -3.02 -6.37 30.55
N PRO A 104 -2.33 -6.48 31.70
CA PRO A 104 -2.15 -5.36 32.63
C PRO A 104 -1.50 -4.12 32.00
N GLU A 105 -0.61 -4.30 31.02
CA GLU A 105 0.07 -3.20 30.32
C GLU A 105 -0.90 -2.40 29.44
N TYR A 106 -1.85 -3.08 28.78
CA TYR A 106 -2.90 -2.42 28.01
C TYR A 106 -3.78 -1.56 28.92
N GLU A 107 -4.19 -2.09 30.08
CA GLU A 107 -5.08 -1.39 31.02
C GLU A 107 -4.47 -0.12 31.62
N ARG A 108 -3.13 0.02 31.62
CA ARG A 108 -2.44 1.26 32.02
C ARG A 108 -2.73 2.44 31.08
N PHE A 109 -3.01 2.16 29.81
CA PHE A 109 -3.35 3.19 28.81
C PHE A 109 -4.85 3.34 28.65
N ILE A 110 -5.57 2.22 28.60
CA ILE A 110 -7.00 2.18 28.35
C ILE A 110 -7.66 1.30 29.42
N PRO A 111 -8.10 1.90 30.55
CA PRO A 111 -8.88 1.19 31.55
C PRO A 111 -10.12 0.55 30.93
N ILE A 112 -10.51 -0.63 31.44
CA ILE A 112 -11.67 -1.37 30.90
C ILE A 112 -12.97 -0.54 30.91
N SER A 113 -13.10 0.39 31.87
CA SER A 113 -14.25 1.28 32.01
C SER A 113 -14.37 2.34 30.90
N THR A 114 -13.28 2.66 30.21
CA THR A 114 -13.23 3.65 29.13
C THR A 114 -12.89 3.04 27.77
N ARG A 115 -12.68 1.72 27.73
CA ARG A 115 -12.38 0.95 26.53
C ARG A 115 -13.50 1.07 25.50
N ARG A 116 -13.12 1.34 24.25
CA ARG A 116 -14.03 1.32 23.10
C ARG A 116 -14.21 -0.09 22.57
N ALA A 117 -15.42 -0.39 22.11
CA ALA A 117 -15.70 -1.66 21.46
C ALA A 117 -14.77 -1.88 20.24
N GLY A 118 -14.24 -3.09 20.12
CA GLY A 118 -13.25 -3.46 19.10
C GLY A 118 -11.83 -2.93 19.33
N SER A 119 -11.52 -2.26 20.44
CA SER A 119 -10.12 -1.95 20.77
C SER A 119 -9.35 -3.25 20.99
N ARG A 120 -8.25 -3.50 20.27
CA ARG A 120 -7.57 -4.81 20.33
C ARG A 120 -6.16 -4.75 20.88
N ALA A 121 -5.50 -3.59 20.74
CA ALA A 121 -4.17 -3.38 21.26
C ALA A 121 -3.88 -1.88 21.45
N VAL A 122 -2.90 -1.58 22.28
CA VAL A 122 -2.23 -0.29 22.35
C VAL A 122 -0.86 -0.45 21.73
N ILE A 123 -0.55 0.39 20.75
CA ILE A 123 0.77 0.46 20.14
C ILE A 123 1.49 1.66 20.73
N VAL A 124 2.52 1.40 21.53
CA VAL A 124 3.38 2.43 22.12
C VAL A 124 4.64 2.54 21.27
N SER A 125 5.16 3.74 21.08
CA SER A 125 6.42 3.93 20.36
C SER A 125 7.28 5.00 21.01
N ASP A 126 8.54 4.65 21.23
CA ASP A 126 9.59 5.59 21.59
C ASP A 126 10.11 6.24 20.30
N ILE A 127 10.01 7.56 20.21
CA ILE A 127 10.36 8.37 19.05
C ILE A 127 11.81 8.83 19.17
N HIS A 128 12.64 8.41 18.22
CA HIS A 128 14.07 8.75 18.17
C HIS A 128 14.38 9.78 17.08
N ARG A 129 13.43 10.06 16.17
CA ARG A 129 13.61 11.07 15.12
C ARG A 129 12.27 11.61 14.65
N VAL A 130 12.22 12.93 14.43
CA VAL A 130 11.10 13.63 13.80
C VAL A 130 11.60 14.31 12.54
N SER A 131 10.83 14.26 11.46
CA SER A 131 11.12 15.03 10.25
C SER A 131 9.90 15.82 9.78
N THR A 132 10.13 17.03 9.30
CA THR A 132 9.11 17.88 8.68
C THR A 132 9.39 18.04 7.18
N SER A 133 8.36 18.19 6.37
CA SER A 133 8.50 18.54 4.96
C SER A 133 7.32 19.37 4.46
N CYS A 134 7.49 20.02 3.30
CA CYS A 134 6.64 21.12 2.86
C CYS A 134 5.23 20.71 2.42
N GLY A 135 5.01 19.48 1.93
CA GLY A 135 3.67 19.01 1.52
C GLY A 135 3.04 19.71 0.31
N TRP A 136 3.83 20.43 -0.51
CA TRP A 136 3.31 21.27 -1.59
C TRP A 136 2.61 20.52 -2.73
N GLY A 137 2.84 19.21 -2.87
CA GLY A 137 2.16 18.36 -3.86
C GLY A 137 0.98 17.56 -3.28
N VAL A 138 0.57 17.81 -2.04
CA VAL A 138 -0.61 17.18 -1.43
C VAL A 138 -1.84 18.05 -1.74
N PRO A 139 -2.99 17.48 -2.16
CA PRO A 139 -4.18 18.27 -2.48
C PRO A 139 -4.84 18.87 -1.23
N ILE A 140 -5.75 19.81 -1.47
CA ILE A 140 -6.58 20.43 -0.44
C ILE A 140 -7.91 19.70 -0.38
N TYR A 141 -8.27 19.29 0.83
CA TYR A 141 -9.55 18.70 1.19
C TYR A 141 -10.19 19.47 2.34
N LYS A 142 -11.52 19.38 2.43
CA LYS A 142 -12.28 19.85 3.60
C LYS A 142 -12.83 18.66 4.36
N PHE A 143 -12.41 18.51 5.62
CA PHE A 143 -12.97 17.51 6.54
C PHE A 143 -14.48 17.70 6.67
N GLN A 144 -15.21 16.59 6.63
CA GLN A 144 -16.65 16.56 6.85
C GLN A 144 -16.99 15.94 8.20
N THR A 145 -16.70 14.66 8.37
CA THR A 145 -17.03 13.90 9.59
C THR A 145 -16.29 12.56 9.63
N HIS A 146 -16.19 11.97 10.82
CA HIS A 146 -15.67 10.62 11.01
C HIS A 146 -16.69 9.56 10.57
N ARG A 147 -16.20 8.42 10.06
CA ARG A 147 -17.06 7.27 9.74
C ARG A 147 -17.45 6.54 11.03
N THR A 148 -18.73 6.16 11.14
CA THR A 148 -19.25 5.40 12.30
C THR A 148 -19.27 3.88 12.08
N LYS A 149 -18.92 3.42 10.87
CA LYS A 149 -19.12 2.03 10.46
C LYS A 149 -18.27 1.04 11.25
N LEU A 150 -17.01 1.38 11.59
CA LEU A 150 -16.18 0.51 12.42
C LEU A 150 -16.77 0.39 13.83
N VAL A 151 -17.13 1.53 14.44
CA VAL A 151 -17.69 1.56 15.79
C VAL A 151 -18.94 0.68 15.88
N LYS A 152 -19.90 0.84 14.95
CA LYS A 152 -21.11 0.01 14.89
C LYS A 152 -20.80 -1.48 14.70
N PHE A 153 -19.87 -1.79 13.80
CA PHE A 153 -19.42 -3.17 13.56
C PHE A 153 -18.84 -3.79 14.83
N SER A 154 -17.94 -3.08 15.51
CA SER A 154 -17.30 -3.53 16.74
C SER A 154 -18.31 -3.82 17.86
N TYR A 155 -19.25 -2.90 18.11
CA TYR A 155 -20.32 -3.14 19.10
C TYR A 155 -21.13 -4.38 18.75
N THR A 156 -21.55 -4.52 17.49
CA THR A 156 -22.38 -5.65 17.05
C THR A 156 -21.71 -7.01 17.29
N ILE A 157 -20.40 -7.12 17.07
CA ILE A 157 -19.68 -8.38 17.27
C ILE A 157 -19.28 -8.62 18.72
N GLU A 158 -19.08 -7.56 19.51
CA GLU A 158 -18.79 -7.66 20.94
C GLU A 158 -20.03 -8.00 21.76
N ASP A 159 -21.20 -7.49 21.39
CA ASP A 159 -22.49 -7.85 22.00
C ASP A 159 -22.75 -9.36 21.90
N ARG A 160 -22.25 -10.02 20.86
CA ARG A 160 -22.32 -11.50 20.71
C ARG A 160 -21.43 -12.22 21.70
N ASP A 161 -20.23 -11.68 21.96
CA ASP A 161 -19.35 -12.24 22.99
C ASP A 161 -19.99 -12.09 24.38
N LEU A 162 -20.58 -10.92 24.68
CA LEU A 162 -21.28 -10.68 25.95
C LEU A 162 -22.51 -11.58 26.11
N ALA A 163 -23.32 -11.74 25.06
CA ALA A 163 -24.48 -12.63 25.07
C ALA A 163 -24.08 -14.10 25.28
N PHE A 164 -22.97 -14.54 24.66
CA PHE A 164 -22.42 -15.87 24.88
C PHE A 164 -21.94 -16.05 26.32
N GLN A 165 -21.19 -15.09 26.86
CA GLN A 165 -20.69 -15.15 28.24
C GLN A 165 -21.84 -15.21 29.27
N ALA A 166 -22.92 -14.47 29.05
CA ALA A 166 -24.09 -14.51 29.93
C ALA A 166 -24.82 -15.86 29.92
N GLN A 167 -24.63 -16.68 28.87
CA GLN A 167 -25.25 -18.00 28.70
C GLN A 167 -24.31 -19.16 29.10
N SER A 168 -23.00 -18.92 29.18
CA SER A 168 -22.00 -19.95 29.54
C SER A 168 -22.07 -20.26 31.03
N GLN A 169 -22.33 -21.53 31.39
CA GLN A 169 -22.42 -21.95 32.80
C GLN A 169 -21.06 -22.00 33.51
N ASP A 170 -19.98 -22.15 32.75
CA ASP A 170 -18.59 -22.26 33.19
C ASP A 170 -17.74 -21.02 32.84
N GLY A 171 -18.28 -20.09 32.04
CA GLY A 171 -17.54 -18.96 31.48
C GLY A 171 -16.47 -19.34 30.45
N GLU A 172 -16.39 -20.60 30.04
CA GLU A 172 -15.39 -21.09 29.09
C GLU A 172 -15.90 -21.01 27.64
N GLY A 173 -14.99 -20.73 26.69
CA GLY A 173 -15.31 -20.64 25.26
C GLY A 173 -15.43 -19.22 24.70
N LYS A 174 -15.94 -19.11 23.47
CA LYS A 174 -16.12 -17.84 22.74
C LYS A 174 -17.28 -17.93 21.77
N ALA A 175 -17.95 -16.81 21.50
CA ALA A 175 -18.95 -16.76 20.45
C ALA A 175 -18.29 -16.98 19.09
N GLU A 176 -18.79 -17.94 18.30
CA GLU A 176 -18.22 -18.28 16.98
C GLU A 176 -18.17 -17.07 16.03
N ASN A 177 -19.12 -16.14 16.18
CA ASN A 177 -19.24 -14.92 15.39
C ASN A 177 -18.99 -13.64 16.20
N GLY A 178 -18.28 -13.77 17.34
CA GLY A 178 -17.87 -12.67 18.20
C GLY A 178 -16.52 -12.05 17.83
N LEU A 179 -16.10 -11.05 18.60
CA LEU A 179 -14.89 -10.28 18.38
C LEU A 179 -13.63 -11.14 18.56
N LYS A 180 -13.57 -11.97 19.60
CA LYS A 180 -12.43 -12.87 19.85
C LYS A 180 -12.27 -13.92 18.75
N ALA A 181 -13.38 -14.46 18.23
CA ALA A 181 -13.35 -15.40 17.11
C ALA A 181 -12.91 -14.72 15.80
N TYR A 182 -13.37 -13.48 15.57
CA TYR A 182 -12.92 -12.68 14.43
C TYR A 182 -11.40 -12.44 14.47
N TRP A 183 -10.85 -12.00 15.61
CA TRP A 183 -9.40 -11.81 15.75
C TRP A 183 -8.62 -13.10 15.56
N ALA A 184 -9.07 -14.21 16.16
CA ALA A 184 -8.44 -15.52 15.98
C ALA A 184 -8.35 -15.91 14.50
N LYS A 185 -9.40 -15.61 13.72
CA LYS A 185 -9.47 -15.91 12.30
C LYS A 185 -8.58 -15.00 11.43
N THR A 186 -8.52 -13.70 11.72
CA THR A 186 -7.91 -12.71 10.81
C THR A 186 -6.60 -12.11 11.30
N ASN A 187 -6.24 -12.26 12.57
CA ASN A 187 -5.13 -11.52 13.17
C ASN A 187 -4.07 -12.43 13.80
N GLN A 188 -4.14 -13.74 13.59
CA GLN A 188 -3.13 -14.70 14.05
C GLN A 188 -1.79 -14.51 13.31
N PHE A 189 -1.84 -14.23 12.00
CA PHE A 189 -0.66 -14.05 11.16
C PHE A 189 -0.84 -12.89 10.18
N SER A 190 0.26 -12.19 9.87
CA SER A 190 0.29 -11.19 8.80
C SER A 190 0.26 -11.85 7.42
N ILE A 191 0.16 -11.02 6.37
CA ILE A 191 0.29 -11.49 4.97
C ILE A 191 1.66 -12.11 4.64
N ASP A 192 2.66 -11.90 5.50
CA ASP A 192 4.01 -12.44 5.44
C ASP A 192 4.20 -13.64 6.38
N ASN A 193 3.11 -14.18 6.95
CA ASN A 193 3.11 -15.26 7.93
C ASN A 193 3.87 -14.94 9.23
N LEU A 194 4.04 -13.66 9.55
CA LEU A 194 4.62 -13.24 10.83
C LEU A 194 3.55 -13.29 11.93
N PRO A 195 3.89 -13.71 13.17
CA PRO A 195 2.95 -13.78 14.28
C PRO A 195 2.27 -12.43 14.56
N GLY A 196 0.94 -12.42 14.51
CA GLY A 196 0.07 -11.26 14.75
C GLY A 196 -0.24 -11.10 16.23
N LEU A 197 -1.50 -11.19 16.66
CA LEU A 197 -1.92 -11.15 18.08
C LEU A 197 -1.57 -12.47 18.80
N SER A 198 -0.94 -12.41 19.97
CA SER A 198 -0.58 -13.59 20.77
C SER A 198 -1.83 -14.28 21.31
N SER A 199 -2.81 -13.50 21.77
CA SER A 199 -4.10 -14.03 22.24
C SER A 199 -4.84 -14.89 21.20
N CYS A 200 -4.48 -14.74 19.91
CA CYS A 200 -5.06 -15.50 18.81
C CYS A 200 -4.29 -16.80 18.50
N LEU A 201 -2.98 -16.85 18.79
CA LEU A 201 -2.12 -18.01 18.52
C LEU A 201 -2.49 -19.23 19.38
N ASP A 202 -2.94 -18.99 20.61
CA ASP A 202 -3.33 -20.03 21.55
C ASP A 202 -4.73 -20.62 21.27
N THR A 203 -5.46 -20.05 20.31
CA THR A 203 -6.79 -20.53 19.97
C THR A 203 -6.69 -21.62 18.89
N LYS A 204 -7.25 -22.81 19.16
CA LYS A 204 -7.37 -23.93 18.20
C LYS A 204 -8.37 -23.62 17.07
N VAL A 205 -8.27 -22.45 16.42
CA VAL A 205 -9.12 -22.06 15.28
C VAL A 205 -8.37 -22.41 13.99
N PRO A 206 -8.97 -23.21 13.09
CA PRO A 206 -8.38 -23.48 11.78
C PRO A 206 -8.14 -22.19 10.98
N LEU A 207 -7.01 -22.12 10.28
CA LEU A 207 -6.62 -20.99 9.42
C LEU A 207 -7.74 -20.66 8.42
N ALA A 208 -8.06 -19.37 8.24
CA ALA A 208 -9.02 -18.90 7.24
C ALA A 208 -8.59 -19.23 5.80
N ASN A 209 -7.30 -19.43 5.59
CA ASN A 209 -6.71 -19.92 4.35
C ASN A 209 -6.24 -21.35 4.65
N GLY A 210 -7.04 -22.37 4.32
CA GLY A 210 -6.84 -23.77 4.68
C GLY A 210 -5.61 -24.46 4.05
N GLY A 211 -4.44 -23.83 4.09
CA GLY A 211 -3.16 -24.49 3.85
C GLY A 211 -2.62 -25.06 5.17
N PRO A 212 -2.10 -26.30 5.19
CA PRO A 212 -1.42 -26.80 6.36
C PRO A 212 -0.18 -25.94 6.64
N VAL A 213 0.03 -25.59 7.92
CA VAL A 213 1.34 -25.17 8.41
C VAL A 213 2.27 -26.33 8.15
N THR A 214 3.19 -26.20 7.19
CA THR A 214 4.27 -27.18 7.03
C THR A 214 5.24 -27.00 8.18
N PRO A 215 5.36 -27.94 9.14
CA PRO A 215 6.58 -28.04 9.93
C PRO A 215 7.75 -28.32 8.97
N VAL A 216 8.92 -27.77 9.30
CA VAL A 216 10.17 -28.00 8.56
C VAL A 216 10.38 -29.51 8.39
N PRO A 217 10.54 -30.05 7.17
CA PRO A 217 10.68 -31.49 7.01
C PRO A 217 12.06 -31.95 7.48
N GLU A 218 12.06 -32.87 8.43
CA GLU A 218 13.19 -33.73 8.73
C GLU A 218 13.36 -34.74 7.59
N VAL A 219 14.57 -34.85 7.05
CA VAL A 219 14.88 -35.71 5.90
C VAL A 219 14.78 -37.17 6.32
N GLN A 220 13.75 -37.88 5.86
CA GLN A 220 13.67 -39.34 5.98
C GLN A 220 13.86 -40.05 4.63
N SER A 221 14.73 -41.05 4.70
CA SER A 221 15.21 -41.96 3.67
C SER A 221 14.10 -42.68 2.88
N THR A 222 14.28 -42.73 1.56
CA THR A 222 13.35 -43.32 0.59
C THR A 222 13.33 -44.86 0.65
N LYS A 223 12.13 -45.45 0.69
CA LYS A 223 11.90 -46.89 0.44
C LYS A 223 11.76 -47.17 -1.06
N PRO A 224 12.15 -48.36 -1.55
CA PRO A 224 12.15 -48.66 -2.97
C PRO A 224 10.74 -48.93 -3.51
N MET A 225 10.54 -48.46 -4.74
CA MET A 225 9.30 -48.46 -5.50
C MET A 225 8.95 -49.85 -6.05
N LYS A 226 7.72 -50.33 -5.83
CA LYS A 226 7.22 -51.58 -6.43
C LYS A 226 6.86 -51.35 -7.90
N ARG A 227 7.25 -52.31 -8.77
CA ARG A 227 6.87 -52.37 -10.20
C ARG A 227 5.35 -52.59 -10.34
N PHE A 228 4.69 -51.75 -11.13
CA PHE A 228 3.30 -51.92 -11.54
C PHE A 228 3.20 -52.75 -12.84
N ALA A 229 2.13 -53.56 -12.92
CA ALA A 229 1.74 -54.36 -14.07
C ALA A 229 1.08 -53.49 -15.18
N PRO A 230 1.03 -53.95 -16.45
CA PRO A 230 0.59 -53.13 -17.57
C PRO A 230 -0.92 -52.86 -17.53
N LEU A 231 -1.29 -51.58 -17.62
CA LEU A 231 -2.67 -51.09 -17.60
C LEU A 231 -3.28 -51.22 -19.01
N LYS A 232 -4.44 -51.89 -19.13
CA LYS A 232 -5.30 -51.78 -20.32
C LYS A 232 -6.05 -50.45 -20.25
N ILE A 233 -5.85 -49.56 -21.22
CA ILE A 233 -6.48 -48.24 -21.28
C ILE A 233 -7.73 -48.35 -22.15
N GLU A 234 -8.92 -48.13 -21.57
CA GLU A 234 -10.17 -48.00 -22.31
C GLU A 234 -10.40 -46.54 -22.76
N ILE A 235 -11.19 -46.33 -23.82
CA ILE A 235 -11.51 -44.98 -24.36
C ILE A 235 -12.13 -44.08 -23.27
N ALA A 236 -12.89 -44.66 -22.33
CA ALA A 236 -13.47 -43.94 -21.20
C ALA A 236 -12.40 -43.38 -20.23
N ASP A 237 -11.26 -44.05 -20.09
CA ASP A 237 -10.15 -43.57 -19.26
C ASP A 237 -9.34 -42.48 -19.98
N LEU A 238 -9.22 -42.57 -21.31
CA LEU A 238 -8.66 -41.49 -22.12
C LEU A 238 -9.51 -40.22 -22.03
N MET A 239 -10.84 -40.37 -22.05
CA MET A 239 -11.80 -39.28 -21.84
C MET A 239 -11.68 -38.71 -20.42
N ARG A 240 -11.58 -39.53 -19.37
CA ARG A 240 -11.38 -39.05 -17.98
C ARG A 240 -10.07 -38.31 -17.80
N VAL A 241 -8.99 -38.76 -18.43
CA VAL A 241 -7.68 -38.07 -18.41
C VAL A 241 -7.77 -36.75 -19.19
N PHE A 242 -8.41 -36.73 -20.35
CA PHE A 242 -8.64 -35.50 -21.11
C PHE A 242 -9.52 -34.51 -20.35
N PHE A 243 -10.61 -34.96 -19.72
CA PHE A 243 -11.47 -34.12 -18.87
C PHE A 243 -10.75 -33.68 -17.60
N GLY A 244 -9.96 -34.54 -16.97
CA GLY A 244 -9.12 -34.17 -15.82
C GLY A 244 -8.00 -33.20 -16.19
N PHE A 245 -7.49 -33.27 -17.41
CA PHE A 245 -6.50 -32.34 -17.97
C PHE A 245 -7.14 -31.01 -18.36
N VAL A 246 -8.31 -31.00 -19.00
CA VAL A 246 -9.06 -29.78 -19.34
C VAL A 246 -9.61 -29.11 -18.07
N LEU A 247 -10.14 -29.88 -17.12
CA LEU A 247 -10.54 -29.39 -15.80
C LEU A 247 -9.30 -28.96 -15.01
N GLY A 248 -8.17 -29.66 -15.12
CA GLY A 248 -6.90 -29.29 -14.51
C GLY A 248 -6.32 -28.01 -15.12
N ILE A 249 -6.49 -27.76 -16.42
CA ILE A 249 -6.16 -26.52 -17.10
C ILE A 249 -7.14 -25.42 -16.67
N LEU A 250 -8.45 -25.66 -16.67
CA LEU A 250 -9.47 -24.70 -16.23
C LEU A 250 -9.29 -24.31 -14.76
N VAL A 251 -9.07 -25.30 -13.89
CA VAL A 251 -8.74 -25.13 -12.46
C VAL A 251 -7.36 -24.50 -12.32
N SER A 252 -6.37 -24.84 -13.14
CA SER A 252 -5.08 -24.14 -13.15
C SER A 252 -5.20 -22.72 -13.72
N PHE A 253 -6.16 -22.38 -14.56
CA PHE A 253 -6.41 -21.02 -15.05
C PHE A 253 -7.30 -20.23 -14.08
N LEU A 254 -8.14 -20.92 -13.29
CA LEU A 254 -8.86 -20.36 -12.13
C LEU A 254 -7.94 -20.17 -10.91
N LEU A 255 -6.99 -21.08 -10.68
CA LEU A 255 -6.01 -21.03 -9.59
C LEU A 255 -4.76 -20.22 -9.96
N ARG A 256 -4.33 -20.22 -11.23
CA ARG A 256 -3.47 -19.18 -11.84
C ARG A 256 -4.29 -17.99 -12.31
N GLY A 257 -5.55 -17.87 -11.86
CA GLY A 257 -6.36 -16.68 -12.06
C GLY A 257 -5.51 -15.51 -11.59
N ILE A 258 -5.04 -14.75 -12.58
CA ILE A 258 -3.86 -13.92 -12.53
C ILE A 258 -4.00 -12.98 -11.33
N GLU A 259 -2.88 -12.69 -10.67
CA GLU A 259 -2.65 -11.56 -9.76
C GLU A 259 -2.89 -10.20 -10.48
N ALA A 260 -3.74 -10.16 -11.49
CA ALA A 260 -4.10 -9.04 -12.34
C ALA A 260 -5.13 -8.21 -11.60
N LEU A 261 -4.89 -6.91 -11.53
CA LEU A 261 -5.82 -5.97 -10.93
C LEU A 261 -7.22 -6.11 -11.57
N PRO A 262 -8.25 -6.42 -10.76
CA PRO A 262 -9.62 -6.39 -11.22
C PRO A 262 -9.94 -5.04 -11.85
N HIS A 263 -10.61 -5.05 -13.00
CA HIS A 263 -10.94 -3.83 -13.76
C HIS A 263 -11.61 -2.75 -12.88
N ASN A 264 -12.53 -3.15 -11.99
CA ASN A 264 -13.22 -2.22 -11.08
C ASN A 264 -12.29 -1.58 -10.03
N ILE A 265 -11.14 -2.19 -9.74
CA ILE A 265 -10.10 -1.60 -8.88
C ILE A 265 -9.28 -0.59 -9.67
N LEU A 266 -8.92 -0.88 -10.93
CA LEU A 266 -8.21 0.05 -11.80
C LEU A 266 -8.99 1.35 -12.01
N GLU A 267 -10.26 1.25 -12.40
CA GLU A 267 -11.16 2.41 -12.53
C GLU A 267 -11.29 3.21 -11.22
N TRP A 268 -11.32 2.51 -10.08
CA TRP A 268 -11.43 3.16 -8.78
C TRP A 268 -10.15 3.89 -8.37
N ILE A 269 -8.99 3.30 -8.66
CA ILE A 269 -7.67 3.89 -8.39
C ILE A 269 -7.46 5.19 -9.15
N LEU A 270 -7.82 5.24 -10.43
CA LEU A 270 -7.66 6.44 -11.27
C LEU A 270 -8.52 7.63 -10.80
N LYS A 271 -9.64 7.36 -10.11
CA LYS A 271 -10.50 8.41 -9.53
C LYS A 271 -9.92 9.03 -8.26
N GLN A 272 -8.85 8.47 -7.68
CA GLN A 272 -8.27 9.01 -6.46
C GLN A 272 -7.33 10.17 -6.77
N GLU A 273 -7.47 11.28 -6.05
CA GLU A 273 -6.67 12.49 -6.27
C GLU A 273 -5.26 12.40 -5.67
N MET A 274 -5.00 11.35 -4.88
CA MET A 274 -3.69 11.10 -4.27
C MET A 274 -3.52 9.64 -3.85
N PHE A 275 -2.26 9.26 -3.65
CA PHE A 275 -1.86 7.94 -3.17
C PHE A 275 -0.65 8.04 -2.23
N TRP A 276 -0.34 6.95 -1.53
CA TRP A 276 0.80 6.84 -0.63
C TRP A 276 1.76 5.79 -1.14
N VAL A 277 3.04 6.12 -1.09
CA VAL A 277 4.13 5.19 -1.42
C VAL A 277 4.86 4.85 -0.13
N ALA A 278 4.95 3.57 0.19
CA ALA A 278 5.73 3.05 1.29
C ALA A 278 6.87 2.18 0.80
N THR A 279 8.04 2.37 1.39
CA THR A 279 9.29 1.65 1.08
C THR A 279 10.12 1.52 2.36
N ALA A 280 11.01 0.54 2.44
CA ALA A 280 11.86 0.38 3.62
C ALA A 280 13.23 -0.20 3.25
N PRO A 281 14.30 0.25 3.92
CA PRO A 281 15.61 -0.34 3.74
C PRO A 281 15.69 -1.72 4.42
N LEU A 282 16.70 -2.51 4.06
CA LEU A 282 16.94 -3.84 4.65
C LEU A 282 17.48 -3.75 6.08
N ALA A 283 18.21 -2.69 6.40
CA ALA A 283 18.76 -2.48 7.74
C ALA A 283 17.66 -2.48 8.82
N ALA A 284 17.81 -3.30 9.86
CA ALA A 284 16.85 -3.43 10.97
C ALA A 284 16.66 -2.14 11.80
N HIS A 285 17.57 -1.18 11.67
CA HIS A 285 17.51 0.15 12.27
C HIS A 285 17.16 1.26 11.26
N GLY A 286 17.07 0.94 9.97
CA GLY A 286 16.70 1.92 8.94
C GLY A 286 15.22 2.31 9.02
N HIS A 287 14.90 3.45 8.42
CA HIS A 287 13.61 4.11 8.58
C HIS A 287 12.60 3.66 7.52
N VAL A 288 11.40 3.24 7.96
CA VAL A 288 10.31 2.93 7.03
C VAL A 288 9.77 4.25 6.48
N ASN A 289 9.87 4.43 5.16
CA ASN A 289 9.38 5.63 4.50
C ASN A 289 7.92 5.46 4.11
N VAL A 290 7.15 6.54 4.27
CA VAL A 290 5.84 6.74 3.67
C VAL A 290 5.75 8.17 3.13
N SER A 291 5.24 8.31 1.91
CA SER A 291 5.17 9.59 1.22
C SER A 291 3.88 9.73 0.41
N PRO A 292 3.15 10.85 0.56
CA PRO A 292 1.96 11.12 -0.24
C PRO A 292 2.36 11.68 -1.61
N LYS A 293 1.59 11.32 -2.63
CA LYS A 293 1.73 11.77 -4.02
C LYS A 293 0.36 12.24 -4.49
N GLY A 294 0.24 13.49 -4.92
CA GLY A 294 -1.08 14.08 -5.23
C GLY A 294 -1.04 15.21 -6.27
N VAL A 295 0.01 15.24 -7.10
CA VAL A 295 -0.04 16.00 -8.35
C VAL A 295 -0.79 15.13 -9.36
N ARG A 296 -1.75 15.72 -10.07
CA ARG A 296 -2.54 14.99 -11.07
C ARG A 296 -1.68 14.51 -12.23
N ASN A 297 -2.15 13.46 -12.89
CA ASN A 297 -1.53 12.88 -14.08
C ASN A 297 -0.09 12.41 -13.85
N CYS A 298 0.22 12.02 -12.61
CA CYS A 298 1.51 11.41 -12.27
C CYS A 298 1.39 9.91 -12.00
N PHE A 299 0.22 9.28 -12.09
CA PHE A 299 0.06 7.83 -11.88
C PHE A 299 -0.57 7.19 -13.12
N HIS A 300 0.04 6.13 -13.62
CA HIS A 300 -0.28 5.53 -14.91
C HIS A 300 -0.33 4.01 -14.79
N ILE A 301 -1.31 3.42 -15.48
CA ILE A 301 -1.47 1.97 -15.57
C ILE A 301 -0.95 1.54 -16.94
N VAL A 302 -0.01 0.60 -16.95
CA VAL A 302 0.51 0.00 -18.18
C VAL A 302 -0.33 -1.22 -18.54
N ASP A 303 -0.57 -2.08 -17.56
CA ASP A 303 -1.42 -3.26 -17.66
C ASP A 303 -1.90 -3.68 -16.25
N ALA A 304 -2.54 -4.84 -16.12
CA ALA A 304 -3.11 -5.31 -14.87
C ALA A 304 -2.07 -5.63 -13.77
N ASN A 305 -0.79 -5.74 -14.12
CA ASN A 305 0.33 -6.10 -13.24
C ASN A 305 1.47 -5.08 -13.28
N LYS A 306 1.34 -4.00 -14.04
CA LYS A 306 2.38 -2.99 -14.19
C LYS A 306 1.80 -1.59 -14.16
N VAL A 307 2.34 -0.78 -13.26
CA VAL A 307 2.00 0.64 -13.12
C VAL A 307 3.29 1.44 -13.09
N TRP A 308 3.22 2.73 -13.34
CA TRP A 308 4.32 3.63 -13.03
C TRP A 308 3.78 4.96 -12.51
N TYR A 309 4.62 5.69 -11.80
CA TYR A 309 4.31 7.05 -11.42
C TYR A 309 5.48 7.99 -11.63
N GLU A 310 5.17 9.23 -11.99
CA GLU A 310 6.12 10.32 -12.13
C GLU A 310 6.52 10.83 -10.74
N ASP A 311 7.77 10.60 -10.36
CA ASP A 311 8.31 11.07 -9.09
C ASP A 311 8.80 12.52 -9.26
N LEU A 312 8.05 13.44 -8.65
CA LEU A 312 8.41 14.84 -8.60
C LEU A 312 9.39 15.14 -7.46
N THR A 313 10.19 16.18 -7.67
CA THR A 313 11.22 16.64 -6.76
C THR A 313 10.65 17.06 -5.43
N GLY A 314 11.16 16.45 -4.36
CA GLY A 314 10.90 16.84 -2.98
C GLY A 314 12.19 16.84 -2.18
N SER A 315 12.09 17.23 -0.90
CA SER A 315 13.26 17.29 -0.01
C SER A 315 13.84 15.92 0.35
N GLY A 316 13.08 14.83 0.15
CA GLY A 316 13.51 13.46 0.38
C GLY A 316 13.59 12.64 -0.92
N ASN A 317 14.32 11.53 -0.87
CA ASN A 317 14.57 10.60 -1.96
C ASN A 317 14.53 9.13 -1.49
N GLU A 318 13.96 8.86 -0.32
CA GLU A 318 14.00 7.57 0.38
C GLU A 318 13.45 6.45 -0.49
N THR A 319 12.37 6.70 -1.23
CA THR A 319 11.81 5.73 -2.18
C THR A 319 12.84 5.32 -3.23
N ILE A 320 13.54 6.27 -3.85
CA ILE A 320 14.56 5.97 -4.87
C ILE A 320 15.67 5.12 -4.24
N SER A 321 16.16 5.52 -3.07
CA SER A 321 17.23 4.80 -2.38
C SER A 321 16.85 3.38 -1.97
N HIS A 322 15.66 3.18 -1.40
CA HIS A 322 15.17 1.85 -1.00
C HIS A 322 14.93 0.96 -2.22
N LEU A 323 14.43 1.51 -3.32
CA LEU A 323 14.22 0.77 -4.56
C LEU A 323 15.55 0.30 -5.16
N ARG A 324 16.58 1.16 -5.15
CA ARG A 324 17.94 0.79 -5.57
C ARG A 324 18.54 -0.32 -4.71
N GLU A 325 18.28 -0.31 -3.40
CA GLU A 325 18.79 -1.34 -2.49
C GLU A 325 18.05 -2.68 -2.67
N ASN A 326 16.71 -2.67 -2.67
CA ASN A 326 15.93 -3.91 -2.53
C ASN A 326 14.62 -3.97 -3.34
N GLY A 327 14.25 -2.88 -4.01
CA GLY A 327 13.07 -2.81 -4.88
C GLY A 327 11.72 -2.89 -4.17
N ARG A 328 11.63 -3.03 -2.84
CA ARG A 328 10.33 -3.22 -2.15
C ARG A 328 9.53 -1.94 -2.13
N ILE A 329 8.31 -2.00 -2.66
CA ILE A 329 7.40 -0.86 -2.69
C ILE A 329 5.96 -1.30 -2.46
N THR A 330 5.19 -0.41 -1.83
CA THR A 330 3.74 -0.52 -1.72
C THR A 330 3.11 0.80 -2.09
N VAL A 331 2.22 0.76 -3.07
CA VAL A 331 1.38 1.91 -3.46
C VAL A 331 0.00 1.70 -2.85
N MET A 332 -0.45 2.63 -2.01
CA MET A 332 -1.73 2.56 -1.32
C MET A 332 -2.65 3.69 -1.74
N PHE A 333 -3.91 3.34 -1.97
CA PHE A 333 -5.02 4.24 -2.22
C PHE A 333 -6.06 4.09 -1.10
N ASN A 334 -6.75 5.17 -0.72
CA ASN A 334 -7.90 5.11 0.18
C ASN A 334 -9.03 6.05 -0.24
N ALA A 335 -10.28 5.64 0.01
CA ALA A 335 -11.46 6.45 -0.27
C ALA A 335 -11.67 7.52 0.82
N PHE A 336 -11.57 8.78 0.43
CA PHE A 336 -11.97 9.93 1.26
C PHE A 336 -13.46 10.28 1.14
N ASP A 337 -14.09 9.92 0.03
CA ASP A 337 -15.53 10.04 -0.18
C ASP A 337 -16.16 8.66 -0.38
N GLY A 338 -17.47 8.62 -0.65
CA GLY A 338 -18.16 7.40 -1.06
C GLY A 338 -18.01 6.18 -0.12
N PRO A 339 -18.19 4.96 -0.65
CA PRO A 339 -17.99 3.72 0.10
C PRO A 339 -16.52 3.57 0.55
N PRO A 340 -16.27 3.18 1.82
CA PRO A 340 -14.92 3.10 2.34
C PRO A 340 -14.15 1.95 1.66
N ARG A 341 -12.92 2.22 1.25
CA ARG A 341 -12.03 1.25 0.61
C ARG A 341 -10.57 1.68 0.80
N ILE A 342 -9.71 0.70 1.00
CA ILE A 342 -8.25 0.83 0.89
C ILE A 342 -7.78 -0.23 -0.10
N THR A 343 -6.91 0.14 -1.03
CA THR A 343 -6.22 -0.81 -1.93
C THR A 343 -4.73 -0.62 -1.80
N ARG A 344 -3.98 -1.72 -1.69
CA ARG A 344 -2.52 -1.73 -1.73
C ARG A 344 -2.04 -2.56 -2.90
N LEU A 345 -1.14 -1.98 -3.68
CA LEU A 345 -0.39 -2.63 -4.75
C LEU A 345 1.00 -2.91 -4.19
N PHE A 346 1.30 -4.18 -3.95
CA PHE A 346 2.61 -4.64 -3.55
C PHE A 346 3.40 -5.03 -4.79
N GLY A 347 4.63 -4.56 -4.89
CA GLY A 347 5.43 -4.81 -6.07
C GLY A 347 6.92 -4.65 -5.88
N LYS A 348 7.63 -4.82 -6.99
CA LYS A 348 9.03 -4.47 -7.16
C LYS A 348 9.14 -3.21 -8.02
N GLY A 349 9.79 -2.19 -7.46
CA GLY A 349 9.98 -0.91 -8.12
C GLY A 349 11.34 -0.78 -8.79
N ILE A 350 11.35 -0.15 -9.96
CA ILE A 350 12.54 0.23 -10.73
C ILE A 350 12.53 1.74 -10.92
N VAL A 351 13.70 2.37 -10.81
CA VAL A 351 13.88 3.81 -10.97
C VAL A 351 14.49 4.10 -12.33
N HIS A 352 13.77 4.84 -13.17
CA HIS A 352 14.31 5.45 -14.38
C HIS A 352 14.46 6.95 -14.12
N GLU A 353 15.69 7.46 -14.11
CA GLU A 353 15.96 8.85 -13.77
C GLU A 353 15.84 9.77 -14.99
N PHE A 354 15.52 11.04 -14.75
CA PHE A 354 15.63 12.08 -15.78
C PHE A 354 17.00 12.00 -16.47
N GLY A 355 17.00 12.03 -17.80
CA GLY A 355 18.22 11.89 -18.60
C GLY A 355 18.54 10.46 -19.06
N THR A 356 17.78 9.44 -18.64
CA THR A 356 17.91 8.08 -19.22
C THR A 356 16.90 7.85 -20.35
N PRO A 357 17.22 6.99 -21.34
CA PRO A 357 16.29 6.67 -22.43
C PRO A 357 14.96 6.07 -21.94
N GLU A 358 14.98 5.28 -20.87
CA GLU A 358 13.78 4.66 -20.30
C GLU A 358 12.85 5.70 -19.67
N TYR A 359 13.41 6.74 -19.07
CA TYR A 359 12.63 7.87 -18.56
C TYR A 359 11.98 8.64 -19.72
N ASP A 360 12.76 8.97 -20.76
CA ASP A 360 12.24 9.74 -21.90
C ASP A 360 11.14 8.99 -22.67
N ALA A 361 11.21 7.65 -22.72
CA ALA A 361 10.20 6.81 -23.34
C ALA A 361 8.86 6.84 -22.59
N LEU A 362 8.88 7.01 -21.26
CA LEU A 362 7.69 7.10 -20.42
C LEU A 362 7.17 8.54 -20.31
N ILE A 363 8.08 9.50 -20.23
CA ILE A 363 7.79 10.91 -19.94
C ILE A 363 8.51 11.79 -20.96
N PRO A 364 7.95 11.94 -22.17
CA PRO A 364 8.49 12.88 -23.16
C PRO A 364 8.36 14.32 -22.67
N GLU A 365 9.27 15.19 -23.13
CA GLU A 365 9.43 16.59 -22.67
C GLU A 365 8.12 17.40 -22.67
N CYS A 366 7.28 17.24 -23.69
CA CYS A 366 6.00 17.93 -23.83
C CYS A 366 4.95 17.56 -22.76
N SER A 367 5.13 16.42 -22.09
CA SER A 367 4.24 15.91 -21.04
C SER A 367 4.85 15.93 -19.64
N ARG A 368 6.14 16.28 -19.54
CA ARG A 368 6.90 16.23 -18.29
C ARG A 368 6.42 17.31 -17.33
N GLN A 369 6.16 16.93 -16.09
CA GLN A 369 5.82 17.90 -15.05
C GLN A 369 7.06 18.67 -14.59
N PRO A 370 6.92 19.97 -14.24
CA PRO A 370 8.00 20.71 -13.59
C PRO A 370 8.49 19.99 -12.32
N GLY A 371 9.79 19.76 -12.25
CA GLY A 371 10.44 19.06 -11.15
C GLY A 371 10.41 17.54 -11.26
N SER A 372 9.95 16.97 -12.36
CA SER A 372 10.05 15.52 -12.58
C SER A 372 11.49 15.06 -12.60
N ARG A 373 11.83 14.11 -11.72
CA ARG A 373 13.22 13.63 -11.52
C ARG A 373 13.39 12.14 -11.83
N ALA A 374 12.31 11.37 -11.80
CA ALA A 374 12.33 9.95 -12.13
C ALA A 374 10.92 9.45 -12.50
N ALA A 375 10.87 8.38 -13.28
CA ALA A 375 9.71 7.51 -13.44
C ALA A 375 9.94 6.27 -12.58
N ILE A 376 8.99 5.96 -11.71
CA ILE A 376 9.04 4.78 -10.82
C ILE A 376 8.10 3.74 -11.38
N VAL A 377 8.66 2.72 -12.03
CA VAL A 377 7.91 1.59 -12.59
C VAL A 377 7.75 0.53 -11.51
N VAL A 378 6.54 0.00 -11.33
CA VAL A 378 6.23 -0.99 -10.31
C VAL A 378 5.61 -2.21 -10.97
N GLU A 379 6.31 -3.34 -10.84
CA GLU A 379 5.80 -4.66 -11.19
C GLU A 379 5.04 -5.23 -9.98
N ILE A 380 3.72 -5.38 -10.13
CA ILE A 380 2.79 -5.75 -9.08
C ILE A 380 2.71 -7.27 -9.01
N HIS A 381 3.11 -7.81 -7.86
CA HIS A 381 3.01 -9.23 -7.56
C HIS A 381 1.90 -9.55 -6.56
N LYS A 382 1.31 -8.55 -5.88
CA LYS A 382 0.19 -8.79 -4.96
C LYS A 382 -0.67 -7.56 -4.79
N VAL A 383 -1.98 -7.78 -4.70
CA VAL A 383 -2.97 -6.74 -4.41
C VAL A 383 -3.71 -7.12 -3.14
N SER A 384 -3.95 -6.14 -2.27
CA SER A 384 -4.87 -6.32 -1.14
C SER A 384 -5.90 -5.20 -1.09
N THR A 385 -7.12 -5.55 -0.68
CA THR A 385 -8.19 -4.60 -0.40
C THR A 385 -8.64 -4.72 1.04
N SER A 386 -8.90 -3.60 1.71
CA SER A 386 -9.51 -3.60 3.04
C SER A 386 -10.60 -2.54 3.19
N CYS A 387 -11.44 -2.73 4.21
CA CYS A 387 -12.69 -2.01 4.40
C CYS A 387 -12.56 -0.49 4.62
N GLY A 388 -11.44 0.01 5.15
CA GLY A 388 -11.22 1.46 5.34
C GLY A 388 -12.21 2.17 6.28
N TYR A 389 -12.88 1.45 7.19
CA TYR A 389 -13.98 2.00 8.00
C TYR A 389 -13.58 3.12 8.98
N THR A 390 -12.29 3.36 9.19
CA THR A 390 -11.75 4.45 10.02
C THR A 390 -11.32 5.66 9.21
N VAL A 391 -11.27 5.60 7.88
CA VAL A 391 -10.85 6.75 7.06
C VAL A 391 -11.99 7.78 7.06
N PRO A 392 -11.79 9.03 7.53
CA PRO A 392 -12.87 10.00 7.61
C PRO A 392 -13.37 10.44 6.23
N TYR A 393 -14.53 11.10 6.21
CA TYR A 393 -15.02 11.77 5.02
C TYR A 393 -14.34 13.12 4.81
N TYR A 394 -13.89 13.34 3.58
CA TYR A 394 -13.32 14.60 3.12
C TYR A 394 -13.87 14.97 1.74
N ASP A 395 -14.17 16.25 1.55
CA ASP A 395 -14.48 16.79 0.22
C ASP A 395 -13.18 17.26 -0.44
N PHE A 396 -12.90 16.79 -1.65
CA PHE A 396 -11.84 17.36 -2.47
C PHE A 396 -12.16 18.82 -2.82
N ARG A 397 -11.15 19.70 -2.75
CA ARG A 397 -11.30 21.13 -3.06
C ARG A 397 -10.48 21.53 -4.28
N SER A 398 -9.18 21.22 -4.28
CA SER A 398 -8.27 21.55 -5.39
C SER A 398 -6.90 20.91 -5.20
N HIS A 399 -6.11 20.86 -6.28
CA HIS A 399 -4.68 20.57 -6.19
C HIS A 399 -3.89 21.84 -5.83
N ARG A 400 -2.77 21.65 -5.13
CA ARG A 400 -1.80 22.72 -4.88
C ARG A 400 -0.86 22.83 -6.08
N THR A 401 -0.60 24.06 -6.53
CA THR A 401 0.35 24.33 -7.64
C THR A 401 1.73 24.76 -7.18
N MET A 402 1.89 25.02 -5.87
CA MET A 402 3.12 25.57 -5.28
C MET A 402 4.36 24.70 -5.54
N LEU A 403 4.20 23.37 -5.62
CA LEU A 403 5.29 22.47 -5.99
C LEU A 403 5.75 22.75 -7.42
N LEU A 404 4.84 22.69 -8.39
CA LEU A 404 5.13 22.89 -9.80
C LEU A 404 5.72 24.28 -10.07
N GLU A 405 5.15 25.33 -9.44
CA GLU A 405 5.65 26.71 -9.58
C GLU A 405 7.05 26.89 -8.99
N ASN A 406 7.37 26.20 -7.88
CA ASN A 406 8.72 26.23 -7.35
C ASN A 406 9.70 25.52 -8.27
N MET A 407 9.32 24.35 -8.78
CA MET A 407 10.20 23.56 -9.63
C MET A 407 10.41 24.22 -10.99
N LYS A 408 9.37 24.81 -11.60
CA LYS A 408 9.50 25.56 -12.85
C LYS A 408 10.50 26.71 -12.75
N ARG A 409 10.47 27.49 -11.66
CA ARG A 409 11.47 28.55 -11.43
C ARG A 409 12.91 28.03 -11.32
N ARG A 410 13.09 26.80 -10.81
CA ARG A 410 14.43 26.16 -10.74
C ARG A 410 14.89 25.67 -12.11
N GLU A 411 13.97 25.15 -12.91
CA GLU A 411 14.23 24.73 -14.29
C GLU A 411 14.57 25.92 -15.19
N GLU A 412 13.85 27.04 -15.05
CA GLU A 412 14.15 28.30 -15.73
C GLU A 412 15.57 28.81 -15.40
N ALA A 413 16.03 28.62 -14.15
CA ALA A 413 17.39 28.96 -13.77
C ALA A 413 18.44 28.04 -14.43
N ASP A 414 18.19 26.74 -14.51
CA ASP A 414 19.05 25.80 -15.24
C ASP A 414 19.09 26.13 -16.74
N ALA A 415 17.93 26.45 -17.34
CA ALA A 415 17.82 26.83 -18.75
C ALA A 415 18.57 28.13 -19.07
N ALA A 416 18.46 29.15 -18.22
CA ALA A 416 19.16 30.41 -18.41
C ALA A 416 20.69 30.25 -18.39
N VAL A 417 21.23 29.36 -17.55
CA VAL A 417 22.67 29.07 -17.54
C VAL A 417 23.08 28.31 -18.80
N ALA A 418 22.28 27.34 -19.24
CA ALA A 418 22.56 26.58 -20.45
C ALA A 418 22.53 27.43 -21.73
N GLU A 419 21.66 28.45 -21.80
CA GLU A 419 21.55 29.36 -22.95
C GLU A 419 22.65 30.44 -22.98
N ASN A 420 23.15 30.86 -21.81
CA ASN A 420 24.17 31.91 -21.69
C ASN A 420 25.62 31.37 -21.58
N GLY A 421 25.82 30.05 -21.51
CA GLY A 421 27.13 29.43 -21.37
C GLY A 421 28.01 29.63 -22.60
N THR A 422 28.92 30.62 -22.54
CA THR A 422 30.05 30.78 -23.47
C THR A 422 30.98 29.58 -23.36
N GLY A 423 31.49 29.06 -24.48
CA GLY A 423 32.23 27.79 -24.59
C GLY A 423 33.60 27.69 -23.88
N ASP A 424 33.78 28.33 -22.72
CA ASP A 424 34.96 28.19 -21.87
C ASP A 424 34.70 27.16 -20.76
N LEU A 425 35.58 26.16 -20.69
CA LEU A 425 35.35 24.85 -20.09
C LEU A 425 35.36 24.77 -18.55
N GLU A 426 35.56 25.86 -17.79
CA GLU A 426 35.87 25.74 -16.36
C GLU A 426 35.06 26.60 -15.36
N SER A 427 34.17 27.51 -15.78
CA SER A 427 33.33 28.27 -14.84
C SER A 427 31.86 27.85 -14.85
N GLU A 428 31.48 27.08 -13.83
CA GLU A 428 30.11 26.81 -13.32
C GLU A 428 29.00 26.48 -14.34
N LYS A 429 29.01 25.25 -14.87
CA LYS A 429 27.97 24.66 -15.75
C LYS A 429 26.57 24.51 -15.12
N MET A 430 26.33 24.92 -13.87
CA MET A 430 25.11 24.60 -13.15
C MET A 430 24.59 25.80 -12.35
N ALA A 431 23.31 26.13 -12.52
CA ALA A 431 22.69 27.21 -11.77
C ALA A 431 22.65 26.84 -10.27
N GLU A 432 23.20 27.70 -9.40
CA GLU A 432 23.21 27.50 -7.94
C GLU A 432 21.79 27.27 -7.38
N LYS A 433 20.81 28.02 -7.91
CA LYS A 433 19.38 27.90 -7.55
C LYS A 433 18.60 26.96 -8.47
N GLY A 434 19.30 26.30 -9.38
CA GLY A 434 18.77 25.33 -10.34
C GLY A 434 18.19 24.08 -9.70
N LEU A 435 17.56 23.25 -10.55
CA LEU A 435 16.97 21.99 -10.13
C LEU A 435 18.06 20.93 -9.96
N LYS A 436 19.06 20.88 -10.84
CA LYS A 436 20.21 19.96 -10.70
C LYS A 436 20.99 20.20 -9.41
N ALA A 437 21.29 21.46 -9.08
CA ALA A 437 21.98 21.81 -7.84
C ALA A 437 21.14 21.39 -6.61
N TYR A 438 19.82 21.54 -6.68
CA TYR A 438 18.92 21.07 -5.64
C TYR A 438 18.97 19.54 -5.49
N TRP A 439 18.98 18.79 -6.59
CA TRP A 439 19.09 17.33 -6.57
C TRP A 439 20.41 16.87 -5.95
N ILE A 440 21.54 17.48 -6.30
CA ILE A 440 22.84 17.16 -5.70
C ILE A 440 22.80 17.36 -4.17
N ASN A 441 22.23 18.49 -3.72
CA ASN A 441 22.19 18.83 -2.30
C ASN A 441 21.20 17.96 -1.50
N LYS A 442 20.02 17.66 -2.06
CA LYS A 442 18.90 17.08 -1.30
C LYS A 442 18.55 15.65 -1.66
N ASN A 443 18.98 15.15 -2.81
CA ASN A 443 18.50 13.89 -3.36
C ASN A 443 19.61 12.92 -3.78
N SER A 444 20.88 13.22 -3.48
CA SER A 444 22.00 12.29 -3.68
C SER A 444 22.04 11.14 -2.67
N THR A 445 21.53 11.37 -1.45
CA THR A 445 21.58 10.39 -0.35
C THR A 445 20.32 10.47 0.50
N SER A 446 19.80 9.32 0.92
CA SER A 446 18.65 9.23 1.84
C SER A 446 19.02 9.55 3.29
N LEU A 447 17.99 9.64 4.13
CA LEU A 447 18.13 9.80 5.57
C LEU A 447 18.96 8.70 6.25
N ASP A 448 18.96 7.50 5.66
CA ASP A 448 19.70 6.33 6.13
C ASP A 448 21.10 6.18 5.47
N GLY A 449 21.55 7.18 4.72
CA GLY A 449 22.85 7.13 4.05
C GLY A 449 22.87 6.32 2.75
N LEU A 450 21.74 5.78 2.30
CA LEU A 450 21.66 5.01 1.06
C LEU A 450 21.74 5.92 -0.19
N PRO A 451 22.39 5.49 -1.28
CA PRO A 451 22.49 6.27 -2.53
C PRO A 451 21.12 6.62 -3.12
N GLY A 452 20.99 7.83 -3.63
CA GLY A 452 19.77 8.41 -4.21
C GLY A 452 19.81 8.51 -5.73
N LEU A 453 19.60 9.73 -6.23
CA LEU A 453 19.75 10.07 -7.65
C LEU A 453 21.23 9.98 -8.05
N CYS A 454 21.50 9.32 -9.17
CA CYS A 454 22.86 9.14 -9.70
C CYS A 454 23.01 9.57 -11.16
N VAL A 455 21.92 9.86 -11.88
CA VAL A 455 21.96 10.28 -13.30
C VAL A 455 21.32 11.65 -13.49
N ALA A 456 20.13 11.88 -12.93
CA ALA A 456 19.38 13.13 -13.12
C ALA A 456 20.18 14.41 -12.81
N PRO A 457 21.01 14.48 -11.75
CA PRO A 457 21.79 15.69 -11.46
C PRO A 457 22.98 15.89 -12.40
N TYR A 458 23.42 14.85 -13.11
CA TYR A 458 24.69 14.82 -13.85
C TYR A 458 24.54 14.64 -15.35
N THR A 459 23.33 14.33 -15.85
CA THR A 459 23.05 14.30 -17.29
C THR A 459 23.28 15.67 -17.93
N ASP A 460 23.68 15.72 -19.20
CA ASP A 460 23.80 16.97 -19.96
C ASP A 460 22.43 17.58 -20.31
N LYS A 461 21.35 16.80 -20.24
CA LYS A 461 19.99 17.31 -20.51
C LYS A 461 19.60 18.40 -19.51
N VAL A 462 19.01 19.48 -20.02
CA VAL A 462 18.48 20.57 -19.19
C VAL A 462 17.02 20.26 -18.89
N PRO A 463 16.60 20.16 -17.60
CA PRO A 463 15.21 19.95 -17.26
C PRO A 463 14.35 21.13 -17.78
N ARG A 464 13.41 20.85 -18.67
CA ARG A 464 12.44 21.80 -19.22
C ARG A 464 11.05 21.18 -19.23
N SER A 465 10.04 21.98 -18.96
CA SER A 465 8.63 21.56 -18.96
C SER A 465 7.84 22.57 -19.76
N GLU A 466 7.11 22.08 -20.77
CA GLU A 466 6.23 22.91 -21.61
C GLU A 466 4.85 23.13 -20.98
N LEU A 467 4.52 22.41 -19.90
CA LEU A 467 3.21 22.48 -19.27
C LEU A 467 2.89 23.85 -18.65
N ASP A 468 1.70 24.35 -18.95
CA ASP A 468 1.13 25.52 -18.31
C ASP A 468 0.50 25.16 -16.96
N ILE A 469 1.15 25.60 -15.89
CA ILE A 469 0.70 25.39 -14.51
C ILE A 469 -0.61 26.13 -14.23
N GLN A 470 -0.96 27.20 -14.97
CA GLN A 470 -2.22 27.92 -14.74
C GLN A 470 -3.45 27.11 -15.14
N LEU A 471 -3.35 26.27 -16.18
CA LEU A 471 -4.41 25.31 -16.54
C LEU A 471 -4.65 24.30 -15.40
N SER A 472 -3.58 23.89 -14.70
CA SER A 472 -3.70 22.99 -13.55
C SER A 472 -4.47 23.59 -12.34
N ARG A 473 -4.61 24.93 -12.26
CA ARG A 473 -5.39 25.62 -11.20
C ARG A 473 -6.90 25.60 -11.43
N GLN A 474 -7.35 25.62 -12.69
CA GLN A 474 -8.78 25.80 -13.01
C GLN A 474 -9.58 24.49 -12.99
N GLY A 475 -8.96 23.37 -12.61
CA GLY A 475 -9.58 22.04 -12.66
C GLY A 475 -9.83 21.53 -14.10
N GLY A 476 -9.49 22.33 -15.11
CA GLY A 476 -9.58 21.99 -16.53
C GLY A 476 -8.19 21.96 -17.15
N GLY A 477 -7.78 20.79 -17.63
CA GLY A 477 -6.58 20.66 -18.46
C GLY A 477 -5.55 19.70 -17.89
N VAL A 478 -5.88 18.41 -17.84
CA VAL A 478 -5.48 17.47 -18.89
C VAL A 478 -6.63 16.47 -18.99
N ALA A 479 -7.10 16.14 -20.19
CA ALA A 479 -7.93 14.95 -20.36
C ALA A 479 -7.16 13.75 -19.76
N GLU A 480 -7.84 12.78 -19.15
CA GLU A 480 -7.19 11.50 -18.87
C GLU A 480 -6.41 11.07 -20.12
N GLN A 481 -5.12 10.74 -19.94
CA GLN A 481 -4.30 10.29 -21.05
C GLN A 481 -5.04 9.13 -21.75
N PRO A 482 -5.39 9.23 -23.04
CA PRO A 482 -6.25 8.25 -23.71
C PRO A 482 -5.70 6.82 -23.63
N VAL A 483 -4.38 6.69 -23.46
CA VAL A 483 -3.68 5.42 -23.22
C VAL A 483 -4.16 4.73 -21.94
N THR A 484 -4.29 5.45 -20.82
CA THR A 484 -4.73 4.85 -19.55
C THR A 484 -6.16 4.34 -19.66
N THR A 485 -7.06 5.13 -20.26
CA THR A 485 -8.46 4.74 -20.49
C THR A 485 -8.55 3.54 -21.43
N ALA A 486 -7.78 3.52 -22.52
CA ALA A 486 -7.73 2.40 -23.47
C ALA A 486 -7.20 1.11 -22.82
N VAL A 487 -6.20 1.19 -21.95
CA VAL A 487 -5.69 0.03 -21.20
C VAL A 487 -6.76 -0.51 -20.27
N VAL A 488 -7.48 0.36 -19.55
CA VAL A 488 -8.58 -0.05 -18.67
C VAL A 488 -9.69 -0.75 -19.47
N GLU A 489 -10.10 -0.18 -20.60
CA GLU A 489 -11.07 -0.79 -21.52
C GLU A 489 -10.60 -2.14 -22.09
N HIS A 490 -9.32 -2.25 -22.45
CA HIS A 490 -8.75 -3.50 -22.93
C HIS A 490 -8.76 -4.58 -21.85
N VAL A 491 -8.34 -4.25 -20.63
CA VAL A 491 -8.40 -5.15 -19.47
C VAL A 491 -9.85 -5.58 -19.21
N LYS A 492 -10.82 -4.64 -19.31
CA LYS A 492 -12.25 -4.95 -19.21
C LYS A 492 -12.70 -5.99 -20.22
N SER A 493 -12.35 -5.79 -21.50
CA SER A 493 -12.71 -6.69 -22.59
C SER A 493 -12.20 -8.11 -22.32
N VAL A 494 -10.94 -8.25 -21.93
CA VAL A 494 -10.34 -9.55 -21.59
C VAL A 494 -11.09 -10.23 -20.43
N TYR A 495 -11.48 -9.46 -19.42
CA TYR A 495 -12.25 -9.98 -18.28
C TYR A 495 -13.67 -10.41 -18.69
N ASP A 496 -14.35 -9.66 -19.56
CA ASP A 496 -15.70 -10.00 -20.01
C ASP A 496 -15.68 -11.21 -20.96
N ASP A 497 -14.69 -11.32 -21.85
CA ASP A 497 -14.45 -12.51 -22.68
C ASP A 497 -14.20 -13.75 -21.80
N LEU A 498 -13.38 -13.61 -20.75
CA LEU A 498 -13.12 -14.71 -19.81
C LEU A 498 -14.39 -15.15 -19.07
N LYS A 499 -15.22 -14.21 -18.61
CA LYS A 499 -16.53 -14.55 -18.00
C LYS A 499 -17.41 -15.31 -18.97
N LEU A 500 -17.43 -14.89 -20.24
CA LEU A 500 -18.23 -15.54 -21.29
C LEU A 500 -17.73 -16.98 -21.55
N ILE A 501 -16.42 -17.18 -21.63
CA ILE A 501 -15.80 -18.50 -21.81
C ILE A 501 -16.13 -19.41 -20.62
N VAL A 502 -16.02 -18.90 -19.38
CA VAL A 502 -16.35 -19.66 -18.17
C VAL A 502 -17.84 -20.00 -18.11
N ALA A 503 -18.72 -19.04 -18.41
CA ALA A 503 -20.16 -19.26 -18.45
C ALA A 503 -20.56 -20.29 -19.52
N PHE A 504 -19.95 -20.22 -20.71
CA PHE A 504 -20.14 -21.19 -21.78
C PHE A 504 -19.65 -22.59 -21.39
N GLY A 505 -18.47 -22.69 -20.78
CA GLY A 505 -17.92 -23.94 -20.26
C GLY A 505 -18.82 -24.58 -19.19
N LEU A 506 -19.32 -23.79 -18.25
CA LEU A 506 -20.31 -24.25 -17.25
C LEU A 506 -21.61 -24.70 -17.92
N GLY A 507 -22.09 -23.97 -18.92
CA GLY A 507 -23.29 -24.34 -19.70
C GLY A 507 -23.14 -25.68 -20.40
N LEU A 508 -21.99 -25.95 -21.03
CA LEU A 508 -21.68 -27.25 -21.64
C LEU A 508 -21.63 -28.38 -20.61
N ILE A 509 -21.02 -28.14 -19.45
CA ILE A 509 -20.96 -29.14 -18.36
C ILE A 509 -22.36 -29.49 -17.88
N ILE A 510 -23.22 -28.49 -17.67
CA ILE A 510 -24.62 -28.69 -17.24
C ILE A 510 -25.41 -29.45 -18.31
N ALA A 511 -25.26 -29.09 -19.59
CA ALA A 511 -25.93 -29.76 -20.70
C ALA A 511 -25.49 -31.23 -20.87
N MET A 512 -24.20 -31.52 -20.72
CA MET A 512 -23.71 -32.91 -20.78
C MET A 512 -24.14 -33.73 -19.56
N ALA A 513 -24.19 -33.11 -18.38
CA ALA A 513 -24.70 -33.77 -17.18
C ALA A 513 -26.20 -34.09 -17.32
N SER A 514 -27.00 -33.17 -17.88
CA SER A 514 -28.43 -33.43 -18.10
C SER A 514 -28.68 -34.51 -19.15
N VAL A 515 -27.87 -34.59 -20.22
CA VAL A 515 -27.91 -35.69 -21.20
C VAL A 515 -27.52 -37.04 -20.58
N ASN A 516 -26.52 -37.07 -19.69
CA ASN A 516 -26.13 -38.29 -18.97
C ASN A 516 -27.17 -38.74 -17.94
N VAL A 517 -27.92 -37.80 -17.35
CA VAL A 517 -29.04 -38.13 -16.44
C VAL A 517 -30.22 -38.65 -17.24
N THR A 518 -30.57 -38.04 -18.37
CA THR A 518 -31.66 -38.52 -19.23
C THR A 518 -31.36 -39.88 -19.86
N SER A 519 -30.12 -40.14 -20.29
CA SER A 519 -29.73 -41.45 -20.81
C SER A 519 -29.72 -42.56 -19.76
N ARG A 520 -29.52 -42.22 -18.47
CA ARG A 520 -29.61 -43.16 -17.35
C ARG A 520 -31.03 -43.33 -16.79
N MET A 521 -31.92 -42.37 -17.03
CA MET A 521 -33.30 -42.39 -16.54
C MET A 521 -34.29 -43.10 -17.48
N GLY A 522 -33.88 -43.53 -18.67
CA GLY A 522 -34.68 -44.41 -19.52
C GLY A 522 -36.11 -43.89 -19.75
N VAL A 523 -36.24 -42.70 -20.34
CA VAL A 523 -37.51 -42.26 -20.93
C VAL A 523 -37.32 -42.27 -22.45
N VAL A 524 -38.17 -43.06 -23.10
CA VAL A 524 -38.21 -43.48 -24.51
C VAL A 524 -38.01 -42.35 -25.51
#